data_AF-A0A0J1FDQ7-F1
#
_entry.id   AF-A0A0J1FDQ7-F1
#
_cell.length_a   1.000
_cell.length_b   1.000
_cell.length_c   1.000
_cell.angle_alpha   90.00
_cell.angle_beta   90.00
_cell.angle_gamma   90.00
#
_symmetry.space_group_name_H-M   'P 1'
#
loop_
_entity.id
_entity.type
_entity.pdbx_description
1 polymer ?
#
loop_
_entity_poly.entity_id
_entity_poly.type
_entity_poly.pdbx_seq_one_letter_code
_entity_poly.pdbx_strand_id
1 'polypeptide(L)' 'MAKCSIAKGYIHCGFCGELPCASLQSAFDNPEHGDNGERLANLKAWANGGETYLELTGKGKEPEQD' A
#
# COMPACT_ATOMS: atom_id res chain seq x y z
N MET A 1 -2.24 7.96 4.50
CA MET A 1 -2.91 7.34 3.34
C MET A 1 -4.43 7.35 3.43
N ALA A 2 -5.03 6.85 4.51
CA ALA A 2 -6.49 6.72 4.64
C ALA A 2 -7.31 7.99 4.30
N LYS A 3 -6.86 9.18 4.73
CA LYS A 3 -7.57 10.45 4.48
C LYS A 3 -7.83 10.73 2.99
N CYS A 4 -6.90 10.37 2.11
CA CYS A 4 -7.04 10.58 0.66
C CYS A 4 -8.10 9.65 0.07
N SER A 5 -8.06 8.35 0.42
CA SER A 5 -9.05 7.36 -0.03
C SER A 5 -10.45 7.74 0.42
N ILE A 6 -10.60 8.14 1.69
CA ILE A 6 -11.87 8.56 2.28
C ILE A 6 -12.43 9.78 1.55
N ALA A 7 -11.62 10.81 1.31
CA ALA A 7 -12.07 12.02 0.62
C ALA A 7 -12.53 11.75 -0.82
N LYS A 8 -11.98 10.72 -1.47
CA LYS A 8 -12.36 10.26 -2.82
C LYS A 8 -13.50 9.23 -2.82
N GLY A 9 -14.01 8.83 -1.66
CA GLY A 9 -15.07 7.81 -1.54
C GLY A 9 -14.61 6.37 -1.77
N TYR A 10 -13.31 6.10 -1.68
CA TYR A 10 -12.74 4.76 -1.84
C TYR A 10 -12.50 4.07 -0.49
N ILE A 11 -12.82 2.78 -0.41
CA ILE A 11 -12.59 1.92 0.77
C ILE A 11 -11.09 1.81 1.09
N HIS A 12 -10.25 1.68 0.08
CA HIS A 12 -8.78 1.72 0.19
C HIS A 12 -8.17 2.31 -1.08
N CYS A 13 -6.89 2.69 -1.03
CA CYS A 13 -6.18 3.26 -2.18
C CYS A 13 -6.17 2.35 -3.42
N GLY A 14 -6.43 1.06 -3.27
CA GLY A 14 -6.46 0.09 -4.38
C GLY A 14 -7.60 0.35 -5.37
N PHE A 15 -8.68 1.01 -4.94
CA PHE A 15 -9.77 1.40 -5.84
C PHE A 15 -9.56 2.77 -6.52
N CYS A 16 -8.44 3.44 -6.23
CA CYS A 16 -8.14 4.73 -6.83
C CYS A 16 -7.62 4.54 -8.27
N GLY A 17 -8.29 5.15 -9.25
CA GLY A 17 -7.86 5.11 -10.66
C GLY A 17 -6.50 5.78 -10.93
N GLU A 18 -6.01 6.60 -9.99
CA GLU A 18 -4.69 7.25 -10.05
C GLU A 18 -3.58 6.48 -9.30
N LEU A 19 -3.80 5.21 -8.96
CA LEU A 19 -2.79 4.39 -8.30
C LEU A 19 -1.67 3.98 -9.29
N PRO A 20 -0.37 4.13 -8.96
CA PRO A 20 0.20 4.72 -7.75
C PRO A 20 0.17 6.24 -7.78
N CYS A 21 -0.26 6.87 -6.67
CA CYS A 21 -0.08 8.31 -6.51
C CYS A 21 1.21 8.62 -5.75
N ALA A 22 1.79 9.80 -6.00
CA ALA A 22 3.09 10.21 -5.45
C ALA A 22 3.16 10.08 -3.92
N SER A 23 2.12 10.50 -3.21
CA SER A 23 2.09 10.38 -1.75
C SER A 23 2.22 8.93 -1.29
N LEU A 24 1.55 8.00 -1.98
CA LEU A 24 1.53 6.58 -1.62
C LEU A 24 2.88 5.94 -1.92
N GLN A 25 3.48 6.27 -3.05
CA GLN A 25 4.84 5.88 -3.40
C GLN A 25 5.85 6.31 -2.32
N SER A 26 5.80 7.56 -1.86
CA SER A 26 6.70 8.04 -0.80
C SER A 26 6.54 7.33 0.54
N ALA A 27 5.35 6.82 0.85
CA ALA A 27 5.14 6.03 2.08
C ALA A 27 5.78 4.65 1.98
N PHE A 28 5.73 4.03 0.80
CA PHE A 28 6.33 2.71 0.54
C PHE A 28 7.84 2.75 0.37
N ASP A 29 8.36 3.85 -0.17
CA ASP A 29 9.80 4.07 -0.34
C ASP A 29 10.48 4.55 0.95
N ASN A 30 9.74 4.67 2.05
CA ASN A 30 10.31 5.09 3.33
C ASN A 30 11.35 4.05 3.81
N PRO A 31 12.60 4.43 4.09
CA PRO A 31 13.65 3.47 4.42
C PRO A 31 13.47 2.78 5.79
N GLU A 32 12.68 3.36 6.70
CA GLU A 32 12.44 2.83 8.05
C GLU A 32 11.11 2.05 8.15
N HIS A 33 10.09 2.54 7.47
CA HIS A 33 8.70 2.07 7.60
C HIS A 33 8.11 1.53 6.30
N GLY A 34 8.82 1.67 5.19
CA GLY A 34 8.41 1.19 3.88
C GLY A 34 8.49 -0.32 3.74
N ASP A 35 7.87 -0.81 2.68
CA ASP A 35 7.72 -2.21 2.34
C ASP A 35 8.26 -2.52 0.94
N ASN A 36 9.37 -1.87 0.55
CA ASN A 36 10.06 -2.11 -0.72
C ASN A 36 9.15 -2.05 -1.97
N GLY A 37 7.96 -1.43 -1.87
CA GLY A 37 6.96 -1.39 -2.92
C GLY A 37 5.98 -2.59 -2.98
N GLU A 38 6.08 -3.58 -2.10
CA GLU A 38 5.24 -4.79 -2.09
C GLU A 38 3.77 -4.46 -1.90
N ARG A 39 3.44 -3.55 -0.98
CA ARG A 39 2.05 -3.14 -0.78
C ARG A 39 1.50 -2.40 -1.99
N LEU A 40 2.34 -1.63 -2.69
CA LEU A 40 1.90 -1.02 -3.93
C LEU A 40 1.58 -2.07 -5.00
N ALA A 41 2.44 -3.07 -5.14
CA ALA A 41 2.21 -4.17 -6.07
C ALA A 41 0.91 -4.90 -5.74
N ASN A 42 0.64 -5.16 -4.46
CA ASN A 42 -0.60 -5.81 -4.01
C ASN A 42 -1.84 -4.96 -4.30
N LEU A 43 -1.79 -3.65 -4.02
CA LEU A 43 -2.90 -2.75 -4.33
C LEU A 43 -3.19 -2.70 -5.84
N LYS A 44 -2.15 -2.73 -6.69
CA LYS A 44 -2.30 -2.81 -8.16
C LYS A 44 -2.86 -4.16 -8.60
N ALA A 45 -2.45 -5.26 -8.00
CA ALA A 45 -2.99 -6.58 -8.31
C ALA A 45 -4.49 -6.65 -7.99
N TRP A 46 -4.90 -6.20 -6.79
CA TRP A 46 -6.31 -6.16 -6.37
C TRP A 46 -7.15 -5.23 -7.23
N ALA A 47 -6.63 -4.07 -7.63
CA ALA A 47 -7.30 -3.15 -8.56
C ALA A 47 -7.64 -3.82 -9.89
N ASN A 48 -6.83 -4.78 -10.33
CA ASN A 48 -7.00 -5.54 -11.57
C ASN A 48 -7.72 -6.89 -11.35
N GLY A 49 -8.29 -7.13 -10.17
CA GLY A 49 -9.00 -8.38 -9.85
C GLY A 49 -8.08 -9.58 -9.59
N GLY A 50 -6.79 -9.37 -9.36
CA GLY A 50 -5.87 -10.41 -8.93
C GLY A 50 -6.09 -10.81 -7.47
N GLU A 51 -5.91 -12.09 -7.15
CA GLU A 51 -6.10 -12.63 -5.78
C GLU A 51 -4.77 -12.97 -5.09
N THR A 52 -3.66 -12.95 -5.82
CA THR A 52 -2.32 -13.19 -5.27
C THR A 52 -1.74 -11.92 -4.64
N TYR A 53 -0.85 -12.09 -3.66
CA TYR A 53 -0.16 -10.98 -3.01
C TYR A 53 1.29 -11.34 -2.69
N LEU A 54 2.14 -10.31 -2.63
CA LEU A 54 3.50 -10.38 -2.12
C LEU A 54 3.48 -10.18 -0.60
N GLU A 55 4.20 -11.03 0.13
CA GLU A 55 4.43 -10.79 1.55
C GLU A 55 5.23 -9.51 1.77
N LEU A 56 4.91 -8.78 2.83
CA LEU A 56 5.61 -7.54 3.17
C LEU A 56 6.93 -7.89 3.90
N THR A 57 8.03 -7.41 3.35
CA THR A 57 9.40 -7.66 3.86
C THR A 57 10.05 -6.43 4.47
N GLY A 58 9.37 -5.28 4.40
CA GLY A 58 9.79 -4.00 4.97
C GLY A 58 10.11 -4.00 6.46
N LYS A 59 10.96 -3.05 6.89
CA LYS A 59 11.41 -2.88 8.29
C LYS A 59 10.33 -2.34 9.24
N GLY A 60 9.13 -2.05 8.73
CA GLY A 60 7.97 -1.65 9.51
C GLY A 60 7.23 -2.80 10.23
N LYS A 61 7.78 -4.02 10.32
CA LYS A 61 7.24 -5.02 11.24
C LYS A 61 7.45 -4.50 12.65
N GLU A 62 6.37 -4.05 13.31
CA GLU A 62 6.37 -4.02 14.77
C GLU A 62 6.84 -5.41 15.24
N PRO A 63 7.78 -5.49 16.20
CA PRO A 63 8.11 -6.77 16.78
C PRO A 63 6.81 -7.41 17.27
N GLU A 64 6.66 -8.71 17.00
CA GLU A 64 5.60 -9.55 17.53
C GLU A 64 5.47 -9.25 19.03
N GLN A 65 4.33 -8.69 19.43
CA GLN A 65 4.04 -8.40 20.83
C GLN A 65 3.71 -9.73 21.49
N ASP A 66 4.67 -10.28 22.24
CA ASP A 66 4.51 -11.45 23.13
C ASP A 66 3.36 -11.25 24.14
#